data_AF-A0A8T2GHE2-F1
#
_entry.id   AF-A0A8T2GHE2-F1
#
_cell.length_a   1.000
_cell.length_b   1.000
_cell.length_c   1.000
_cell.angle_alpha   90.00
_cell.angle_beta   90.00
_cell.angle_gamma   90.00
#
_symmetry.space_group_name_H-M   'P 1'
#
loop_
_entity.id
_entity.type
_entity.pdbx_description
1 polymer ?
#
loop_
_entity_poly.entity_id
_entity_poly.type
_entity_poly.pdbx_seq_one_letter_code
_entity_poly.pdbx_strand_id
1 'polypeptide(L)'
;MGILNDDAVLIEPGKISGDPTVVTVNCPDESGLGSTLCRIILEFGLSITRADFSTDGRWCYIVFWVTPDISSPKIDWDSLKNRLLSACPSCLGSFYFCLQSNVSKPPSLYLLKFFCRDRKGLLHDVTKVLTELEFTIQRVKVMTTPDGRVLDMFFITDAIDLLHTKQRQTKTCDHLTAVLGEHGVSCELELAGPELESVQRFSSLPPLAADELFGPDGFDISGSSSNKAVLTVDNQLSPAHTLLQIRCVDQKGLFYDILRTSKDCDVHIAYGRFSSKVKGYRNLELFVRGTDGNKILDPKHQANFCARLKEEMVCPLRVIIVNRGPDTELLVANPVELSGKGRPRVFYDVTLALKSLGICIFSAEIGRHSTLDRQWEVYRFLLDESREFPLASLRARNQVVDRVTKTLMGW
;
A
#
# COMPACT_ATOMS: atom_id res chain seq x y z
N MET A 1 -1.87 -11.77 33.83
CA MET A 1 -2.72 -12.75 33.12
C MET A 1 -2.16 -12.89 31.74
N GLY A 2 -1.71 -14.09 31.34
CA GLY A 2 -1.17 -14.31 30.01
C GLY A 2 -2.33 -14.36 29.01
N ILE A 3 -2.28 -13.52 27.99
CA ILE A 3 -3.14 -13.64 26.81
C ILE A 3 -2.69 -14.93 26.11
N LEU A 4 -3.60 -15.88 25.92
CA LEU A 4 -3.33 -17.03 25.06
C LEU A 4 -3.07 -16.50 23.65
N ASN A 5 -2.10 -17.07 22.92
CA ASN A 5 -1.68 -16.53 21.62
C ASN A 5 -2.85 -16.42 20.61
N ASP A 6 -3.90 -17.23 20.77
CA ASP A 6 -5.12 -17.20 19.96
C ASP A 6 -6.05 -16.01 20.23
N ASP A 7 -5.92 -15.36 21.40
CA ASP A 7 -6.72 -14.20 21.82
C ASP A 7 -6.07 -12.87 21.42
N ALA A 8 -4.84 -12.90 20.89
CA ALA A 8 -4.12 -11.70 20.47
C ALA A 8 -4.75 -11.04 19.25
N VAL A 9 -5.42 -11.81 18.38
CA VAL A 9 -6.19 -11.28 17.25
C VAL A 9 -7.55 -11.97 17.22
N LEU A 10 -8.62 -11.18 17.25
CA LEU A 10 -10.00 -11.65 17.15
C LEU A 10 -10.67 -11.02 15.93
N ILE A 11 -11.37 -11.84 15.14
CA ILE A 11 -12.11 -11.39 13.97
C ILE A 11 -13.57 -11.78 14.17
N GLU A 12 -14.44 -10.79 14.31
CA GLU A 12 -15.87 -10.95 14.53
C GLU A 12 -16.64 -10.43 13.31
N PRO A 13 -17.35 -11.29 12.55
CA PRO A 13 -18.12 -10.84 11.41
C PRO A 13 -19.28 -9.94 11.84
N GLY A 14 -19.66 -9.01 10.96
CA GLY A 14 -20.83 -8.15 11.16
C GLY A 14 -22.10 -8.97 11.43
N LYS A 15 -22.94 -8.51 12.38
CA LYS A 15 -24.15 -9.23 12.80
C LYS A 15 -25.22 -9.23 11.71
N ILE A 16 -25.26 -8.17 10.90
CA ILE A 16 -26.22 -7.96 9.82
C ILE A 16 -25.45 -7.82 8.48
N SER A 17 -26.10 -8.18 7.37
CA SER A 17 -25.55 -7.93 6.03
C SER A 17 -25.24 -6.44 5.83
N GLY A 18 -23.97 -6.13 5.55
CA GLY A 18 -23.49 -4.76 5.37
C GLY A 18 -22.82 -4.15 6.62
N ASP A 19 -22.92 -4.81 7.79
CA ASP A 19 -22.14 -4.39 8.96
C ASP A 19 -20.65 -4.65 8.72
N PRO A 20 -19.75 -3.75 9.17
CA PRO A 20 -18.33 -3.98 9.10
C PRO A 20 -17.91 -5.16 9.99
N THR A 21 -16.95 -5.94 9.52
CA THR A 21 -16.26 -6.95 10.33
C THR A 21 -15.36 -6.24 11.34
N VAL A 22 -15.35 -6.71 12.59
CA VAL A 22 -14.52 -6.14 13.65
C VAL A 22 -13.26 -6.98 13.81
N VAL A 23 -12.10 -6.35 13.70
CA VAL A 23 -10.79 -6.97 13.93
C VAL A 23 -10.18 -6.33 15.17
N THR A 24 -10.03 -7.10 16.23
CA THR A 24 -9.41 -6.67 17.49
C THR A 24 -8.01 -7.25 17.58
N VAL A 25 -7.03 -6.42 17.91
CA VAL A 25 -5.63 -6.81 18.14
C VAL A 25 -5.24 -6.36 19.55
N ASN A 26 -4.75 -7.31 20.35
CA ASN A 26 -4.31 -7.11 21.72
C ASN A 26 -2.96 -7.82 21.94
N CYS A 27 -1.87 -7.08 21.83
CA CYS A 27 -0.52 -7.63 21.87
C CYS A 27 0.47 -6.62 22.45
N PRO A 28 1.72 -7.03 22.76
CA PRO A 28 2.76 -6.09 23.14
C PRO A 28 2.96 -5.03 22.07
N ASP A 29 3.28 -3.81 22.49
CA ASP A 29 3.48 -2.69 21.58
C ASP A 29 4.88 -2.69 20.98
N GLU A 30 4.99 -2.24 19.74
CA GLU A 30 6.25 -2.03 19.03
C GLU A 30 6.12 -0.84 18.08
N SER A 31 7.23 -0.12 17.88
CA SER A 31 7.27 1.03 16.97
C SER A 31 6.86 0.63 15.55
N GLY A 32 5.78 1.23 15.05
CA GLY A 32 5.26 0.97 13.71
C GLY A 32 4.37 -0.27 13.59
N LEU A 33 3.98 -0.90 14.70
CA LEU A 33 3.01 -1.99 14.69
C LEU A 33 1.69 -1.57 14.03
N GLY A 34 1.14 -0.42 14.42
CA GLY A 34 -0.12 0.09 13.87
C GLY A 34 -0.10 0.28 12.34
N SER A 35 0.97 0.86 11.78
CA SER A 35 1.11 1.00 10.32
C SER A 35 1.26 -0.36 9.64
N THR A 36 1.97 -1.30 10.26
CA THR A 36 2.12 -2.67 9.76
C THR A 36 0.78 -3.41 9.70
N LEU A 37 -0.02 -3.34 10.77
CA LEU A 37 -1.35 -3.96 10.83
C LEU A 37 -2.29 -3.34 9.79
N CYS A 38 -2.33 -2.02 9.66
CA CYS A 38 -3.12 -1.34 8.63
C CYS A 38 -2.71 -1.76 7.22
N ARG A 39 -1.42 -1.91 6.98
CA ARG A 39 -0.90 -2.37 5.69
C ARG A 39 -1.37 -3.79 5.38
N ILE A 40 -1.30 -4.73 6.32
CA ILE A 40 -1.81 -6.09 6.14
C ILE A 40 -3.30 -6.07 5.79
N ILE A 41 -4.11 -5.29 6.51
CA ILE A 41 -5.54 -5.15 6.21
C ILE A 41 -5.76 -4.66 4.76
N LEU A 42 -4.99 -3.65 4.32
CA LEU A 42 -5.06 -3.13 2.96
C LEU A 42 -4.57 -4.15 1.91
N GLU A 43 -3.56 -4.98 2.22
CA GLU A 43 -3.06 -6.07 1.35
C GLU A 43 -4.18 -7.10 1.04
N PHE A 44 -5.05 -7.38 2.01
CA PHE A 44 -6.24 -8.23 1.84
C PHE A 44 -7.41 -7.55 1.13
N GLY A 45 -7.24 -6.28 0.74
CA GLY A 45 -8.28 -5.50 0.07
C GLY A 45 -9.46 -5.11 0.94
N LEU A 46 -9.18 -4.92 2.22
CA LEU A 46 -10.11 -4.36 3.18
C LEU A 46 -9.85 -2.86 3.36
N SER A 47 -10.94 -2.10 3.46
CA SER A 47 -10.91 -0.70 3.83
C SER A 47 -11.28 -0.52 5.31
N ILE A 48 -10.50 0.29 6.03
CA ILE A 48 -10.73 0.60 7.45
C ILE A 48 -11.73 1.74 7.56
N THR A 49 -12.95 1.42 8.01
CA THR A 49 -14.05 2.38 8.16
C THR A 49 -14.07 3.07 9.52
N ARG A 50 -13.54 2.42 10.55
CA ARG A 50 -13.40 2.97 11.90
C ARG A 50 -12.20 2.29 12.54
N ALA A 51 -11.54 3.01 13.44
CA ALA A 51 -10.52 2.44 14.30
C ALA A 51 -10.52 3.15 15.64
N ASP A 52 -10.34 2.38 16.71
CA ASP A 52 -10.04 2.89 18.04
C ASP A 52 -8.74 2.20 18.47
N PHE A 53 -7.76 2.95 18.95
CA PHE A 53 -6.50 2.38 19.41
C PHE A 53 -5.99 3.06 20.67
N SER A 54 -5.36 2.27 21.52
CA SER A 54 -4.75 2.70 22.77
C SER A 54 -3.48 1.91 23.01
N THR A 55 -2.42 2.58 23.43
CA THR A 55 -1.16 1.95 23.86
C THR A 55 -0.63 2.65 25.11
N ASP A 56 -0.03 1.85 26.00
CA ASP A 56 0.77 2.35 27.13
C ASP A 56 2.28 2.32 26.83
N GLY A 57 2.66 1.99 25.59
CA GLY A 57 4.04 1.80 25.14
C GLY A 57 4.63 0.42 25.44
N ARG A 58 3.87 -0.45 26.12
CA ARG A 58 4.24 -1.86 26.38
C ARG A 58 3.22 -2.83 25.79
N TRP A 59 1.95 -2.45 25.83
CA TRP A 59 0.81 -3.18 25.30
C TRP A 59 -0.02 -2.23 24.46
N CYS A 60 -0.51 -2.74 23.35
CA CYS A 60 -1.46 -2.05 22.50
C CYS A 60 -2.79 -2.82 22.44
N TYR A 61 -3.86 -2.06 22.36
CA TYR A 61 -5.21 -2.54 22.10
C TYR A 61 -5.78 -1.75 20.94
N ILE A 62 -6.04 -2.42 19.83
CA ILE A 62 -6.47 -1.81 18.58
C ILE A 62 -7.71 -2.53 18.07
N VAL A 63 -8.75 -1.77 17.75
CA VAL A 63 -9.99 -2.29 17.15
C VAL A 63 -10.18 -1.61 15.81
N PHE A 64 -10.28 -2.41 14.74
CA PHE A 64 -10.58 -1.96 13.39
C PHE A 64 -11.97 -2.44 12.98
N TRP A 65 -12.73 -1.58 12.32
CA TRP A 65 -13.96 -1.94 11.62
C TRP A 65 -13.65 -1.91 10.13
N VAL A 66 -13.67 -3.08 9.50
CA VAL A 66 -13.21 -3.27 8.13
C VAL A 66 -14.34 -3.72 7.22
N THR A 67 -14.32 -3.24 5.98
CA THR A 67 -15.25 -3.65 4.92
C THR A 67 -14.46 -4.05 3.67
N PRO A 68 -14.88 -5.10 2.95
CA PRO A 68 -14.30 -5.45 1.65
C PRO A 68 -14.39 -4.30 0.65
N ASP A 69 -13.34 -4.08 -0.13
CA ASP A 69 -13.40 -3.18 -1.29
C ASP A 69 -14.37 -3.76 -2.34
N ILE A 70 -15.04 -2.91 -3.14
CA ILE A 70 -16.01 -3.34 -4.16
C ILE A 70 -15.39 -4.33 -5.17
N SER A 71 -14.08 -4.24 -5.39
CA SER A 71 -13.31 -5.10 -6.29
C SER A 71 -12.50 -6.20 -5.58
N SER A 72 -12.61 -6.34 -4.25
CA SER A 72 -11.82 -7.35 -3.52
C SER A 72 -12.33 -8.76 -3.84
N PRO A 73 -11.42 -9.73 -4.05
CA PRO A 73 -11.79 -11.13 -4.16
C PRO A 73 -12.37 -11.66 -2.84
N LYS A 74 -12.79 -12.93 -2.82
CA LYS A 74 -13.20 -13.60 -1.60
C LYS A 74 -12.07 -13.52 -0.58
N ILE A 75 -12.35 -12.95 0.59
CA ILE A 75 -11.36 -12.74 1.64
C ILE A 75 -11.17 -14.05 2.43
N ASP A 76 -9.92 -14.46 2.56
CA ASP A 76 -9.50 -15.52 3.47
C ASP A 76 -9.24 -14.91 4.86
N TRP A 77 -10.26 -14.96 5.73
CA TRP A 77 -10.19 -14.39 7.06
C TRP A 77 -9.21 -15.14 7.98
N ASP A 78 -8.99 -16.44 7.75
CA ASP A 78 -8.05 -17.24 8.54
C ASP A 78 -6.61 -16.85 8.18
N SER A 79 -6.32 -16.65 6.89
CA SER A 79 -5.02 -16.13 6.46
C SER A 79 -4.78 -14.72 6.99
N LEU A 80 -5.79 -13.84 6.95
CA LEU A 80 -5.70 -12.50 7.54
C LEU A 80 -5.38 -12.58 9.05
N LYS A 81 -6.08 -13.43 9.80
CA LYS A 81 -5.82 -13.64 11.23
C LYS A 81 -4.36 -14.07 11.47
N ASN A 82 -3.88 -15.05 10.71
CA ASN A 82 -2.50 -15.55 10.83
C ASN A 82 -1.46 -14.47 10.49
N ARG A 83 -1.70 -13.67 9.44
CA ARG A 83 -0.83 -12.55 9.05
C ARG A 83 -0.76 -11.49 10.14
N LEU A 84 -1.90 -11.09 10.70
CA LEU A 84 -1.94 -10.13 11.81
C LEU A 84 -1.23 -10.67 13.06
N LEU A 85 -1.45 -11.94 13.40
CA LEU A 85 -0.75 -12.60 14.51
C LEU A 85 0.77 -12.64 14.30
N SER A 86 1.23 -12.96 13.09
CA SER A 86 2.67 -13.00 12.76
C SER A 86 3.35 -11.63 12.86
N ALA A 87 2.58 -10.54 12.72
CA ALA A 87 3.07 -9.18 12.89
C ALA A 87 3.04 -8.69 14.35
N CYS A 88 2.34 -9.41 15.25
CA CYS A 88 2.29 -9.07 16.66
C CYS A 88 3.60 -9.49 17.35
N PRO A 89 4.20 -8.62 18.19
CA PRO A 89 5.37 -9.01 18.97
C PRO A 89 5.04 -10.14 19.96
N SER A 90 5.96 -11.09 20.12
CA SER A 90 5.77 -12.24 21.01
C SER A 90 5.76 -11.83 22.48
N CYS A 91 4.77 -12.28 23.25
CA CYS A 91 4.61 -12.00 24.68
C CYS A 91 5.63 -12.71 25.61
N LEU A 92 6.47 -13.61 25.09
CA LEU A 92 7.37 -14.49 25.88
C LEU A 92 8.73 -13.86 26.27
N GLY A 93 8.87 -12.54 26.15
CA GLY A 93 10.13 -11.80 26.31
C GLY A 93 10.73 -11.67 27.72
N SER A 94 10.53 -12.61 28.66
CA SER A 94 11.26 -12.56 29.94
C SER A 94 11.77 -13.87 30.53
N PHE A 95 11.58 -15.05 29.92
CA PHE A 95 12.11 -16.31 30.52
C PHE A 95 12.80 -17.29 29.56
N TYR A 96 12.97 -16.96 28.28
CA TYR A 96 13.82 -17.72 27.37
C TYR A 96 14.79 -16.79 26.63
N PHE A 97 15.76 -16.24 27.36
CA PHE A 97 17.02 -15.87 26.73
C PHE A 97 17.60 -17.16 26.10
N CYS A 98 17.90 -17.12 24.80
CA CYS A 98 18.36 -18.23 23.95
C CYS A 98 17.31 -19.29 23.55
N LEU A 99 16.52 -18.98 22.52
CA LEU A 99 16.38 -19.86 21.34
C LEU A 99 15.89 -19.00 20.16
N GLN A 100 16.85 -18.71 19.26
CA GLN A 100 16.69 -18.04 17.97
C GLN A 100 16.26 -16.57 18.00
N SER A 101 17.26 -15.68 18.08
CA SER A 101 17.21 -14.46 17.27
C SER A 101 17.21 -14.90 15.79
N ASN A 102 16.05 -15.29 15.27
CA ASN A 102 15.86 -15.30 13.84
C ASN A 102 15.78 -13.83 13.45
N VAL A 103 16.95 -13.21 13.24
CA VAL A 103 17.08 -12.09 12.30
C VAL A 103 16.33 -12.58 11.07
N SER A 104 15.11 -12.08 10.84
CA SER A 104 14.24 -12.65 9.81
C SER A 104 15.01 -12.55 8.52
N LYS A 105 15.39 -13.69 7.93
CA LYS A 105 16.00 -13.71 6.62
C LYS A 105 15.09 -12.90 5.69
N PRO A 106 15.62 -11.96 4.88
CA PRO A 106 14.78 -11.22 3.96
C PRO A 106 14.00 -12.23 3.11
N PRO A 107 12.71 -11.95 2.82
CA PRO A 107 11.88 -12.89 2.08
C PRO A 107 12.54 -13.23 0.75
N SER A 108 12.54 -14.52 0.41
CA SER A 108 13.19 -15.00 -0.80
C SER A 108 12.52 -14.38 -2.02
N LEU A 109 13.31 -13.79 -2.92
CA LEU A 109 12.83 -13.20 -4.16
C LEU A 109 12.72 -14.28 -5.23
N TYR A 110 11.56 -14.38 -5.87
CA TYR A 110 11.31 -15.32 -6.95
C TYR A 110 11.02 -14.57 -8.25
N LEU A 111 11.43 -15.18 -9.34
CA LEU A 111 11.17 -14.73 -10.69
C LEU A 111 10.08 -15.60 -11.31
N LEU A 112 8.93 -14.99 -11.55
CA LEU A 112 7.84 -15.56 -12.32
C LEU A 112 7.93 -15.02 -13.75
N LYS A 113 8.05 -15.91 -14.73
CA LYS A 113 8.00 -15.58 -16.15
C LYS A 113 6.78 -16.24 -16.76
N PHE A 114 6.06 -15.54 -17.60
CA PHE A 114 5.13 -16.20 -18.49
C PHE A 114 5.12 -15.59 -19.87
N PHE A 115 4.72 -16.42 -20.82
CA PHE A 115 4.62 -16.08 -22.22
C PHE A 115 3.25 -16.50 -22.73
N CYS A 116 2.44 -15.54 -23.20
CA CYS A 116 1.09 -15.80 -23.67
C CYS A 116 0.65 -14.75 -24.70
N ARG A 117 -0.56 -14.91 -25.27
CA ARG A 117 -1.13 -13.90 -26.17
C ARG A 117 -1.62 -12.70 -25.36
N ASP A 118 -1.30 -11.49 -25.83
CA ASP A 118 -1.77 -10.27 -25.16
C ASP A 118 -3.28 -10.11 -25.30
N ARG A 119 -3.89 -9.49 -24.28
CA ARG A 119 -5.29 -9.06 -24.31
C ARG A 119 -5.53 -7.92 -23.32
N LYS A 120 -6.54 -7.09 -23.64
CA LYS A 120 -7.04 -6.04 -22.74
C LYS A 120 -7.29 -6.60 -21.33
N GLY A 121 -6.60 -6.04 -20.33
CA GLY A 121 -6.75 -6.40 -18.93
C GLY A 121 -6.00 -7.64 -18.47
N LEU A 122 -5.17 -8.28 -19.32
CA LEU A 122 -4.36 -9.44 -18.95
C LEU A 122 -3.51 -9.19 -17.70
N LEU A 123 -2.76 -8.08 -17.69
CA LEU A 123 -1.88 -7.71 -16.59
C LEU A 123 -2.63 -7.56 -15.25
N HIS A 124 -3.86 -7.03 -15.30
CA HIS A 124 -4.70 -6.95 -14.11
C HIS A 124 -5.15 -8.34 -13.64
N ASP A 125 -5.57 -9.22 -14.55
CA ASP A 125 -6.03 -10.57 -14.19
C ASP A 125 -4.90 -11.39 -13.54
N VAL A 126 -3.68 -11.28 -14.07
CA VAL A 126 -2.48 -11.87 -13.46
C VAL A 126 -2.22 -11.26 -12.08
N THR A 127 -2.23 -9.93 -11.96
CA THR A 127 -2.01 -9.22 -10.69
C THR A 127 -3.07 -9.61 -9.64
N LYS A 128 -4.30 -9.87 -10.08
CA LYS A 128 -5.38 -10.36 -9.22
C LYS A 128 -5.04 -11.74 -8.65
N VAL A 129 -4.61 -12.69 -9.48
CA VAL A 129 -4.16 -14.01 -9.01
C VAL A 129 -2.98 -13.89 -8.04
N LEU A 130 -2.00 -13.05 -8.36
CA LEU A 130 -0.86 -12.82 -7.46
C LEU A 130 -1.30 -12.27 -6.10
N THR A 131 -2.27 -11.34 -6.09
CA THR A 131 -2.83 -10.77 -4.86
C THR A 131 -3.63 -11.81 -4.07
N GLU A 132 -4.44 -12.64 -4.74
CA GLU A 132 -5.21 -13.73 -4.11
C GLU A 132 -4.30 -14.81 -3.50
N LEU A 133 -3.11 -15.00 -4.08
CA LEU A 133 -2.06 -15.88 -3.55
C LEU A 133 -1.10 -15.13 -2.61
N GLU A 134 -1.43 -13.93 -2.15
CA GLU A 134 -0.64 -13.14 -1.19
C GLU A 134 0.82 -12.91 -1.62
N PHE A 135 1.07 -12.86 -2.93
CA PHE A 135 2.37 -12.47 -3.47
C PHE A 135 2.48 -10.96 -3.55
N THR A 136 3.62 -10.42 -3.10
CA THR A 136 3.96 -9.02 -3.29
C THR A 136 4.87 -8.87 -4.51
N ILE A 137 4.47 -8.03 -5.46
CA ILE A 137 5.29 -7.67 -6.61
C ILE A 137 6.31 -6.63 -6.16
N GLN A 138 7.58 -7.00 -6.14
CA GLN A 138 8.69 -6.07 -5.87
C GLN A 138 9.10 -5.33 -7.13
N ARG A 139 9.10 -6.04 -8.26
CA ARG A 139 9.50 -5.52 -9.55
C ARG A 139 8.71 -6.20 -10.64
N VAL A 140 8.51 -5.49 -11.74
CA VAL A 140 7.84 -6.02 -12.92
C VAL A 140 8.56 -5.50 -14.15
N LYS A 141 8.61 -6.34 -15.18
CA LYS A 141 8.96 -5.95 -16.53
C LYS A 141 8.02 -6.67 -17.47
N VAL A 142 7.06 -5.92 -17.98
CA VAL A 142 6.05 -6.38 -18.96
C VAL A 142 6.46 -5.85 -20.32
N MET A 143 6.38 -6.69 -21.35
CA MET A 143 6.64 -6.25 -22.71
C MET A 143 5.80 -7.02 -23.73
N THR A 144 5.17 -6.28 -24.62
CA THR A 144 4.45 -6.83 -25.77
C THR A 144 5.43 -7.00 -26.93
N THR A 145 5.48 -8.21 -27.50
CA THR A 145 6.30 -8.52 -28.67
C THR A 145 5.55 -8.16 -29.96
N PRO A 146 6.25 -7.88 -31.09
CA PRO A 146 5.62 -7.46 -32.34
C PRO A 146 4.61 -8.45 -32.95
N ASP A 147 4.65 -9.71 -32.54
CA ASP A 147 3.72 -10.78 -32.94
C ASP A 147 2.45 -10.85 -32.06
N GLY A 148 2.24 -9.88 -31.15
CA GLY A 148 1.06 -9.79 -30.30
C GLY A 148 1.08 -10.74 -29.09
N ARG A 149 2.25 -11.24 -28.72
CA ARG A 149 2.46 -11.99 -27.47
C ARG A 149 3.05 -11.09 -26.39
N VAL A 150 3.02 -11.53 -25.15
CA VAL A 150 3.69 -10.86 -24.03
C VAL A 150 4.75 -11.77 -23.45
N LEU A 151 5.87 -11.18 -23.05
CA LEU A 151 6.87 -11.81 -22.20
C LEU A 151 6.95 -11.01 -20.90
N ASP A 152 6.26 -11.49 -19.88
CA ASP A 152 6.17 -10.76 -18.62
C ASP A 152 7.02 -11.43 -17.56
N MET A 153 7.77 -10.60 -16.84
CA MET A 153 8.67 -11.00 -15.77
C MET A 153 8.27 -10.28 -14.48
N PHE A 154 7.87 -11.05 -13.47
CA PHE A 154 7.52 -10.54 -12.14
C PHE A 154 8.54 -11.03 -11.12
N PHE A 155 9.05 -10.09 -10.34
CA PHE A 155 9.86 -10.38 -9.17
C PHE A 155 8.95 -10.30 -7.96
N ILE A 156 8.66 -11.46 -7.39
CA ILE A 156 7.66 -11.61 -6.33
C ILE A 156 8.30 -12.14 -5.05
N THR A 157 7.76 -11.69 -3.92
CA THR A 157 8.04 -12.25 -2.59
C THR A 157 6.77 -12.89 -2.05
N ASP A 158 6.91 -14.05 -1.41
CA ASP A 158 5.81 -14.78 -0.79
C ASP A 158 5.58 -14.31 0.65
N ALA A 159 4.39 -13.78 0.93
CA ALA A 159 4.01 -13.33 2.27
C ALA A 159 3.90 -14.49 3.28
N ILE A 160 3.69 -15.72 2.79
CA ILE A 160 3.53 -16.94 3.61
C ILE A 160 4.87 -17.72 3.66
N ASP A 161 5.86 -17.34 2.86
CA ASP A 161 7.18 -17.98 2.76
C ASP A 161 7.15 -19.49 2.45
N LEU A 162 6.17 -19.94 1.63
CA LEU A 162 6.00 -21.33 1.22
C LEU A 162 6.35 -21.59 -0.25
N LEU A 163 6.73 -20.56 -1.01
CA LEU A 163 7.04 -20.66 -2.44
C LEU A 163 8.29 -21.50 -2.75
N HIS A 164 9.09 -21.83 -1.74
CA HIS A 164 10.17 -22.81 -1.84
C HIS A 164 9.64 -24.25 -2.03
N THR A 165 8.38 -24.53 -1.67
CA THR A 165 7.76 -25.86 -1.78
C THR A 165 7.20 -26.11 -3.18
N LYS A 166 7.35 -27.33 -3.70
CA LYS A 166 6.80 -27.71 -5.01
C LYS A 166 5.28 -27.59 -5.06
N GLN A 167 4.58 -27.90 -3.98
CA GLN A 167 3.13 -27.78 -3.90
C GLN A 167 2.64 -26.34 -4.11
N ARG A 168 3.28 -25.35 -3.47
CA ARG A 168 2.94 -23.92 -3.65
C ARG A 168 3.25 -23.45 -5.08
N GLN A 169 4.38 -23.90 -5.65
CA GLN A 169 4.77 -23.58 -7.03
C GLN A 169 3.75 -24.12 -8.03
N THR A 170 3.39 -25.41 -7.94
CA THR A 170 2.39 -26.03 -8.83
C THR A 170 1.05 -25.33 -8.71
N LYS A 171 0.54 -25.11 -7.48
CA LYS A 171 -0.71 -24.38 -7.25
C LYS A 171 -0.67 -23.00 -7.91
N THR A 172 0.44 -22.27 -7.79
CA THR A 172 0.61 -20.94 -8.38
C THR A 172 0.54 -21.00 -9.90
N CYS A 173 1.28 -21.92 -10.53
CA CYS A 173 1.25 -22.10 -11.99
C CYS A 173 -0.13 -22.51 -12.49
N ASP A 174 -0.86 -23.38 -11.77
CA ASP A 174 -2.21 -23.81 -12.15
C ASP A 174 -3.19 -22.63 -12.17
N HIS A 175 -3.16 -21.78 -11.13
CA HIS A 175 -4.03 -20.59 -11.05
C HIS A 175 -3.70 -19.57 -12.15
N LEU A 176 -2.41 -19.37 -12.45
CA LEU A 176 -1.98 -18.47 -13.52
C LEU A 176 -2.38 -19.03 -14.88
N THR A 177 -2.17 -20.32 -15.14
CA THR A 177 -2.53 -20.95 -16.43
C THR A 177 -4.02 -20.80 -16.73
N ALA A 178 -4.89 -20.90 -15.72
CA ALA A 178 -6.32 -20.67 -15.87
C ALA A 178 -6.68 -19.26 -16.38
N VAL A 179 -5.85 -18.26 -16.08
CA VAL A 179 -6.05 -16.85 -16.50
C VAL A 179 -5.37 -16.53 -17.84
N LEU A 180 -4.22 -17.16 -18.10
CA LEU A 180 -3.42 -16.97 -19.31
C LEU A 180 -4.03 -17.66 -20.54
N GLY A 181 -4.87 -18.68 -20.34
CA GLY A 181 -5.57 -19.42 -21.40
C GLY A 181 -4.88 -20.71 -21.81
N GLU A 182 -5.51 -21.48 -22.72
CA GLU A 182 -5.12 -22.88 -22.98
C GLU A 182 -4.04 -23.07 -24.06
N HIS A 183 -3.69 -22.05 -24.85
CA HIS A 183 -2.87 -22.24 -26.07
C HIS A 183 -1.57 -21.46 -26.03
N GLY A 184 -0.44 -22.18 -26.00
CA GLY A 184 0.91 -21.62 -26.16
C GLY A 184 1.42 -20.85 -24.94
N VAL A 185 0.90 -21.17 -23.76
CA VAL A 185 1.29 -20.55 -22.48
C VAL A 185 2.50 -21.27 -21.88
N SER A 186 3.57 -20.54 -21.57
CA SER A 186 4.59 -21.01 -20.62
C SER A 186 4.47 -20.21 -19.33
N CYS A 187 4.63 -20.88 -18.20
CA CYS A 187 4.67 -20.29 -16.87
C CYS A 187 5.82 -20.93 -16.10
N GLU A 188 6.86 -20.15 -15.85
CA GLU A 188 8.10 -20.59 -15.22
C GLU A 188 8.31 -19.82 -13.92
N LEU A 189 8.66 -20.53 -12.86
CA LEU A 189 8.90 -19.96 -11.54
C LEU A 189 10.25 -20.43 -11.02
N GLU A 190 11.14 -19.48 -10.75
CA GLU A 190 12.52 -19.73 -10.37
C GLU A 190 12.91 -18.85 -9.18
N LEU A 191 13.86 -19.31 -8.35
CA LEU A 191 14.46 -18.44 -7.34
C LEU A 191 15.31 -17.39 -8.04
N ALA A 192 15.13 -16.10 -7.72
CA ALA A 192 15.92 -15.04 -8.33
C ALA A 192 17.38 -15.15 -7.85
N GLY A 193 18.32 -15.29 -8.79
CA GLY A 193 19.74 -15.28 -8.48
C GLY A 193 20.26 -13.87 -8.15
N PRO A 194 21.38 -13.74 -7.41
CA PRO A 194 21.95 -12.45 -7.02
C PRO A 194 22.35 -11.58 -8.22
N GLU A 195 22.68 -12.21 -9.35
CA GLU A 195 22.98 -11.51 -10.60
C GLU A 195 21.74 -10.76 -11.13
N LEU A 196 20.55 -11.36 -11.01
CA LEU A 196 19.31 -10.77 -11.52
C LEU A 196 18.81 -9.61 -10.64
N GLU A 197 19.17 -9.60 -9.36
CA GLU A 197 18.92 -8.47 -8.45
C GLU A 197 19.65 -7.19 -8.90
N SER A 198 20.86 -7.35 -9.45
CA SER A 198 21.72 -6.24 -9.90
C SER A 198 21.51 -5.81 -11.36
N VAL A 199 21.09 -6.72 -12.23
CA VAL A 199 21.08 -6.54 -13.69
C VAL A 199 19.91 -5.71 -14.21
N GLN A 200 18.81 -5.61 -13.47
CA GLN A 200 17.72 -4.71 -13.85
C GLN A 200 17.86 -3.45 -13.00
N ARG A 201 18.41 -2.37 -13.55
CA ARG A 201 18.45 -1.06 -12.90
C ARG A 201 17.18 -0.32 -13.32
N PHE A 202 16.43 0.23 -12.37
CA PHE A 202 15.25 1.03 -12.68
C PHE A 202 15.63 2.11 -13.69
N SER A 203 14.92 2.18 -14.82
CA SER A 203 15.25 3.18 -15.83
C SER A 203 15.07 4.58 -15.23
N SER A 204 16.09 5.44 -15.33
CA SER A 204 16.06 6.76 -14.71
C SER A 204 14.85 7.54 -15.20
N LEU A 205 14.17 8.24 -14.28
CA LEU A 205 13.04 9.10 -14.63
C LEU A 205 13.53 10.27 -15.49
N PRO A 206 12.79 10.66 -16.55
CA PRO A 206 13.06 11.89 -17.27
C PRO A 206 13.07 13.09 -16.31
N PRO A 207 14.00 14.05 -16.43
CA PRO A 207 14.10 15.17 -15.49
C PRO A 207 12.79 15.94 -15.32
N LEU A 208 12.10 16.26 -16.42
CA LEU A 208 10.81 16.94 -16.39
C LEU A 208 9.73 16.17 -15.60
N ALA A 209 9.70 14.84 -15.75
CA ALA A 209 8.75 14.00 -15.01
C ALA A 209 9.12 13.89 -13.52
N ALA A 210 10.42 13.90 -13.21
CA ALA A 210 10.90 13.93 -11.83
C ALA A 210 10.59 15.29 -11.17
N ASP A 211 10.75 16.40 -11.89
CA ASP A 211 10.41 17.74 -11.42
C ASP A 211 8.90 17.90 -11.21
N GLU A 212 8.06 17.35 -12.10
CA GLU A 212 6.60 17.37 -11.93
C GLU A 212 6.14 16.47 -10.77
N LEU A 213 6.77 15.29 -10.60
CA LEU A 213 6.44 14.38 -9.50
C LEU A 213 6.97 14.87 -8.15
N PHE A 214 8.14 15.49 -8.08
CA PHE A 214 8.91 15.70 -6.85
C PHE A 214 9.41 17.13 -6.62
N GLY A 215 9.13 18.05 -7.53
CA GLY A 215 9.64 19.42 -7.49
C GLY A 215 9.13 20.26 -6.31
N PRO A 216 9.87 21.34 -5.97
CA PRO A 216 9.61 22.20 -4.82
C PRO A 216 8.35 23.06 -4.99
N ASP A 217 7.96 23.39 -6.23
CA ASP A 217 6.70 24.08 -6.54
C ASP A 217 5.46 23.19 -6.28
N GLY A 218 5.70 21.96 -5.84
CA GLY A 218 4.68 21.01 -5.46
C GLY A 218 3.96 20.46 -6.67
N PHE A 219 3.30 19.33 -6.46
CA PHE A 219 2.20 18.92 -7.29
C PHE A 219 1.12 19.98 -7.13
N ASP A 220 1.12 20.97 -8.03
CA ASP A 220 0.42 22.23 -7.86
C ASP A 220 -1.07 21.97 -7.58
N ILE A 221 -1.44 22.01 -6.30
CA ILE A 221 -2.80 21.71 -5.85
C ILE A 221 -3.63 22.97 -6.11
N SER A 222 -3.78 23.30 -7.39
CA SER A 222 -4.45 24.50 -7.87
C SER A 222 -5.82 24.67 -7.20
N GLY A 223 -5.92 25.72 -6.38
CA GLY A 223 -7.12 26.51 -6.11
C GLY A 223 -8.20 25.98 -5.16
N SER A 224 -8.24 24.70 -4.77
CA SER A 224 -9.38 24.15 -3.99
C SER A 224 -9.03 23.31 -2.74
N SER A 225 -7.74 23.12 -2.44
CA SER A 225 -7.25 22.09 -1.51
C SER A 225 -7.22 22.47 -0.03
N SER A 226 -7.31 23.75 0.31
CA SER A 226 -7.30 24.22 1.71
C SER A 226 -8.39 23.58 2.57
N ASN A 227 -9.46 23.05 1.97
CA ASN A 227 -10.59 22.44 2.69
C ASN A 227 -10.54 20.89 2.72
N LYS A 228 -9.52 20.25 2.13
CA LYS A 228 -9.42 18.77 2.10
C LYS A 228 -8.95 18.18 3.42
N ALA A 229 -8.14 18.92 4.19
CA ALA A 229 -7.66 18.51 5.50
C ALA A 229 -7.48 19.71 6.43
N VAL A 230 -8.21 19.73 7.54
CA VAL A 230 -8.08 20.69 8.64
C VAL A 230 -7.46 19.95 9.82
N LEU A 231 -6.41 20.53 10.40
CA LEU A 231 -5.72 19.95 11.55
C LEU A 231 -5.52 21.05 12.60
N THR A 232 -5.98 20.78 13.82
CA THR A 232 -5.82 21.65 14.99
C THR A 232 -5.02 20.93 16.07
N VAL A 233 -4.15 21.69 16.75
CA VAL A 233 -3.29 21.20 17.82
C VAL A 233 -3.78 21.80 19.13
N ASP A 234 -3.95 20.97 20.15
CA ASP A 234 -4.34 21.38 21.49
C ASP A 234 -3.40 20.76 22.53
N ASN A 235 -2.75 21.61 23.32
CA ASN A 235 -1.86 21.23 24.42
C ASN A 235 -2.47 21.46 25.81
N GLN A 236 -3.73 21.89 25.89
CA GLN A 236 -4.42 22.24 27.14
C GLN A 236 -5.27 21.08 27.69
N LEU A 237 -5.94 20.30 26.83
CA LEU A 237 -6.92 19.29 27.24
C LEU A 237 -6.33 18.12 28.06
N SER A 238 -5.11 17.70 27.75
CA SER A 238 -4.42 16.60 28.45
C SER A 238 -3.18 17.16 29.13
N PRO A 239 -2.83 16.78 30.38
CA PRO A 239 -1.59 17.21 31.02
C PRO A 239 -0.35 16.50 30.48
N ALA A 240 -0.52 15.34 29.80
CA ALA A 240 0.59 14.48 29.38
C ALA A 240 0.73 14.29 27.85
N HIS A 241 -0.23 14.76 27.05
CA HIS A 241 -0.27 14.51 25.60
C HIS A 241 -0.58 15.80 24.83
N THR A 242 -0.10 15.86 23.60
CA THR A 242 -0.54 16.83 22.59
C THR A 242 -1.73 16.22 21.85
N LEU A 243 -2.87 16.90 21.82
CA LEU A 243 -4.05 16.45 21.09
C LEU A 243 -4.00 17.02 19.66
N LEU A 244 -4.19 16.15 18.68
CA LEU A 244 -4.40 16.51 17.29
C LEU A 244 -5.83 16.17 16.91
N GLN A 245 -6.58 17.18 16.48
CA GLN A 245 -7.90 16.97 15.91
C GLN A 245 -7.80 17.18 14.41
N ILE A 246 -8.17 16.16 13.66
CA ILE A 246 -8.01 16.13 12.21
C ILE A 246 -9.38 15.93 11.59
N ARG A 247 -9.71 16.75 10.60
CA ARG A 247 -10.86 16.57 9.72
C ARG A 247 -10.38 16.53 8.28
N CYS A 248 -10.55 15.40 7.60
CA CYS A 248 -10.10 15.23 6.23
C CYS A 248 -11.09 14.44 5.37
N VAL A 249 -10.91 14.51 4.05
CA VAL A 249 -11.65 13.68 3.09
C VAL A 249 -11.37 12.21 3.36
N ASP A 250 -12.42 11.40 3.33
CA ASP A 250 -12.28 9.96 3.47
C ASP A 250 -11.62 9.34 2.23
N GLN A 251 -10.65 8.47 2.45
CA GLN A 251 -9.95 7.77 1.36
C GLN A 251 -9.41 6.44 1.86
N LYS A 252 -9.30 5.47 0.95
CA LYS A 252 -8.59 4.21 1.16
C LYS A 252 -7.21 4.51 1.74
N GLY A 253 -6.75 3.69 2.68
CA GLY A 253 -5.42 3.82 3.27
C GLY A 253 -5.18 5.00 4.22
N LEU A 254 -6.17 5.88 4.47
CA LEU A 254 -5.98 7.07 5.31
C LEU A 254 -5.37 6.76 6.69
N PHE A 255 -5.84 5.71 7.37
CA PHE A 255 -5.31 5.36 8.69
C PHE A 255 -3.86 4.89 8.60
N TYR A 256 -3.53 4.08 7.58
CA TYR A 256 -2.16 3.68 7.30
C TYR A 256 -1.27 4.90 7.07
N ASP A 257 -1.68 5.83 6.20
CA ASP A 257 -0.89 7.01 5.85
C ASP A 257 -0.59 7.88 7.08
N ILE A 258 -1.55 8.02 8.00
CA ILE A 258 -1.38 8.79 9.25
C ILE A 258 -0.44 8.08 10.23
N LEU A 259 -0.62 6.78 10.48
CA LEU A 259 0.25 6.03 11.39
C LEU A 259 1.68 5.95 10.86
N ARG A 260 1.81 5.75 9.54
CA ARG A 260 3.08 5.75 8.81
C ARG A 260 3.82 7.06 8.99
N THR A 261 3.13 8.18 8.74
CA THR A 261 3.71 9.52 8.86
C THR A 261 4.10 9.85 10.29
N SER A 262 3.27 9.45 11.26
CA SER A 262 3.56 9.65 12.68
C SER A 262 4.84 8.91 13.09
N LYS A 263 4.97 7.65 12.68
CA LYS A 263 6.19 6.85 12.85
C LYS A 263 7.40 7.49 12.19
N ASP A 264 7.31 7.88 10.91
CA ASP A 264 8.44 8.45 10.16
C ASP A 264 8.85 9.86 10.67
N CYS A 265 7.97 10.54 11.40
CA CYS A 265 8.25 11.83 12.05
C CYS A 265 8.63 11.69 13.54
N ASP A 266 8.89 10.48 14.03
CA ASP A 266 9.25 10.23 15.43
C ASP A 266 8.18 10.73 16.43
N VAL A 267 6.91 10.62 16.06
CA VAL A 267 5.76 10.98 16.89
C VAL A 267 4.99 9.71 17.30
N HIS A 268 4.96 9.47 18.61
CA HIS A 268 4.23 8.34 19.18
C HIS A 268 2.78 8.71 19.43
N ILE A 269 1.84 7.88 18.99
CA ILE A 269 0.43 8.07 19.28
C ILE A 269 0.04 7.11 20.40
N ALA A 270 -0.45 7.65 21.51
CA ALA A 270 -0.88 6.86 22.68
C ALA A 270 -2.35 6.46 22.59
N TYR A 271 -3.19 7.34 22.07
CA TYR A 271 -4.61 7.06 21.84
C TYR A 271 -5.03 7.65 20.51
N GLY A 272 -5.87 6.93 19.77
CA GLY A 272 -6.50 7.48 18.59
C GLY A 272 -7.92 6.95 18.39
N ARG A 273 -8.80 7.85 17.98
CA ARG A 273 -10.17 7.53 17.61
C ARG A 273 -10.44 8.04 16.21
N PHE A 274 -10.90 7.14 15.35
CA PHE A 274 -11.26 7.40 13.96
C PHE A 274 -12.76 7.27 13.85
N SER A 275 -13.45 8.36 13.53
CA SER A 275 -14.91 8.37 13.38
C SER A 275 -15.31 9.02 12.07
N SER A 276 -16.46 8.62 11.52
CA SER A 276 -17.15 9.42 10.51
C SER A 276 -18.45 9.94 11.10
N LYS A 277 -18.57 11.26 11.12
CA LYS A 277 -19.83 11.95 11.46
C LYS A 277 -20.59 12.37 10.19
N VAL A 278 -19.90 12.46 9.05
CA VAL A 278 -20.42 13.00 7.79
C VAL A 278 -19.89 12.15 6.62
N LYS A 279 -20.77 11.80 5.68
CA LYS A 279 -20.41 11.01 4.50
C LYS A 279 -19.28 11.69 3.70
N GLY A 280 -18.21 10.95 3.40
CA GLY A 280 -17.06 11.44 2.65
C GLY A 280 -16.01 12.23 3.45
N TYR A 281 -16.22 12.42 4.76
CA TYR A 281 -15.22 13.02 5.66
C TYR A 281 -14.99 12.16 6.90
N ARG A 282 -13.76 12.21 7.41
CA ARG A 282 -13.33 11.57 8.66
C ARG A 282 -12.94 12.63 9.68
N ASN A 283 -13.30 12.37 10.94
CA ASN A 283 -12.81 13.12 12.10
C ASN A 283 -11.96 12.17 12.95
N LEU A 284 -10.75 12.62 13.26
CA LEU A 284 -9.80 11.87 14.04
C LEU A 284 -9.36 12.70 15.23
N GLU A 285 -9.20 12.03 16.36
CA GLU A 285 -8.63 12.61 17.58
C GLU A 285 -7.45 11.73 17.96
N LEU A 286 -6.24 12.28 17.91
CA LEU A 286 -4.99 11.58 18.21
C LEU A 286 -4.29 12.25 19.39
N PHE A 287 -4.00 11.49 20.44
CA PHE A 287 -3.19 11.94 21.56
C PHE A 287 -1.76 11.47 21.32
N VAL A 288 -0.89 12.43 21.04
CA VAL A 288 0.49 12.18 20.61
C VAL A 288 1.52 12.67 21.64
N ARG A 289 2.71 12.09 21.56
CA ARG A 289 3.89 12.40 22.37
C ARG A 289 5.13 12.43 21.47
N GLY A 290 6.15 13.16 21.91
CA GLY A 290 7.48 13.06 21.32
C GLY A 290 8.18 11.76 21.72
N THR A 291 9.36 11.51 21.15
CA THR A 291 10.23 10.36 21.49
C THR A 291 10.71 10.37 22.93
N ASP A 292 10.73 11.53 23.57
CA ASP A 292 11.03 11.70 24.99
C ASP A 292 9.88 11.26 25.90
N GLY A 293 8.74 10.84 25.33
CA GLY A 293 7.55 10.42 26.06
C GLY A 293 6.74 11.59 26.63
N ASN A 294 7.13 12.83 26.33
CA ASN A 294 6.44 14.05 26.78
C ASN A 294 5.55 14.63 25.68
N LYS A 295 4.83 15.70 26.03
CA LYS A 295 4.13 16.52 25.05
C LYS A 295 5.10 17.12 24.03
N ILE A 296 4.62 17.26 22.81
CA ILE A 296 5.32 18.03 21.80
C ILE A 296 5.05 19.51 22.12
N LEU A 297 6.00 20.18 22.76
CA LEU A 297 5.88 21.60 23.12
C LEU A 297 6.56 22.52 22.11
N ASP A 298 7.54 22.03 21.36
CA ASP A 298 8.24 22.82 20.36
C ASP A 298 7.30 23.17 19.19
N PRO A 299 6.99 24.46 18.96
CA PRO A 299 6.11 24.87 17.86
C PRO A 299 6.67 24.50 16.48
N LYS A 300 8.00 24.43 16.32
CA LYS A 300 8.62 24.08 15.04
C LYS A 300 8.40 22.60 14.73
N HIS A 301 8.63 21.71 15.71
CA HIS A 301 8.30 20.29 15.58
C HIS A 301 6.81 20.09 15.28
N GLN A 302 5.91 20.75 16.03
CA GLN A 302 4.47 20.69 15.74
C GLN A 302 4.14 21.11 14.31
N ALA A 303 4.65 22.27 13.87
CA ALA A 303 4.38 22.79 12.54
C ALA A 303 4.88 21.86 11.44
N ASN A 304 6.09 21.32 11.57
CA ASN A 304 6.67 20.38 10.61
C ASN A 304 5.86 19.09 10.54
N PHE A 305 5.50 18.51 11.69
CA PHE A 305 4.70 17.29 11.75
C PHE A 305 3.31 17.51 11.14
N CYS A 306 2.65 18.62 11.49
CA CYS A 306 1.33 18.96 10.95
C CYS A 306 1.38 19.22 9.44
N ALA A 307 2.43 19.87 8.93
CA ALA A 307 2.61 20.09 7.51
C ALA A 307 2.79 18.76 6.77
N ARG A 308 3.62 17.86 7.30
CA ARG A 308 3.84 16.53 6.72
C ARG A 308 2.57 15.68 6.72
N LEU A 309 1.84 15.62 7.85
CA LEU A 309 0.55 14.92 7.91
C LEU A 309 -0.45 15.48 6.91
N LYS A 310 -0.54 16.81 6.76
CA LYS A 310 -1.44 17.43 5.78
C LYS A 310 -1.07 17.06 4.34
N GLU A 311 0.21 17.08 4.00
CA GLU A 311 0.71 16.66 2.68
C GLU A 311 0.24 15.23 2.36
N GLU A 312 0.48 14.28 3.28
CA GLU A 312 0.15 12.86 3.10
C GLU A 312 -1.36 12.61 3.06
N MET A 313 -2.17 13.36 3.80
CA MET A 313 -3.63 13.23 3.75
C MET A 313 -4.22 13.81 2.47
N VAL A 314 -3.65 14.89 1.93
CA VAL A 314 -4.20 15.58 0.76
C VAL A 314 -3.77 14.91 -0.56
N CYS A 315 -2.53 14.40 -0.61
CA CYS A 315 -1.96 13.76 -1.79
C CYS A 315 -1.05 12.59 -1.40
N PRO A 316 -1.61 11.47 -0.89
CA PRO A 316 -0.82 10.31 -0.45
C PRO A 316 -0.10 9.61 -1.61
N LEU A 317 -0.62 9.72 -2.83
CA LEU A 317 -0.04 9.16 -4.06
C LEU A 317 -0.06 10.22 -5.14
N ARG A 318 1.03 10.34 -5.91
CA ARG A 318 1.15 11.31 -7.01
C ARG A 318 0.96 10.60 -8.33
N VAL A 319 0.11 11.12 -9.22
CA VAL A 319 -0.27 10.46 -10.48
C VAL A 319 -0.18 11.47 -11.63
N ILE A 320 0.75 11.25 -12.57
CA ILE A 320 0.90 12.08 -13.77
C ILE A 320 0.92 11.26 -15.05
N ILE A 321 0.67 11.93 -16.16
CA ILE A 321 0.87 11.38 -17.49
C ILE A 321 1.81 12.28 -18.26
N VAL A 322 2.89 11.70 -18.76
CA VAL A 322 3.94 12.39 -19.51
C VAL A 322 4.13 11.77 -20.88
N ASN A 323 4.80 12.51 -21.76
CA ASN A 323 5.26 11.97 -23.04
C ASN A 323 6.65 11.35 -22.87
N ARG A 324 6.83 10.16 -23.44
CA ARG A 324 8.13 9.50 -23.58
C ARG A 324 8.42 9.36 -25.08
N GLY A 325 8.91 10.43 -25.69
CA GLY A 325 9.01 10.50 -27.15
C GLY A 325 7.61 10.49 -27.78
N PRO A 326 7.29 9.58 -28.72
CA PRO A 326 5.95 9.46 -29.28
C PRO A 326 4.94 8.80 -28.34
N ASP A 327 5.42 8.08 -27.31
CA ASP A 327 4.59 7.23 -26.47
C ASP A 327 4.05 8.00 -25.25
N THR A 328 2.92 7.54 -24.72
CA THR A 328 2.32 8.09 -23.50
C THR A 328 2.66 7.20 -22.30
N GLU A 329 3.21 7.79 -21.24
CA GLU A 329 3.61 7.09 -20.02
C GLU A 329 2.81 7.62 -18.82
N LEU A 330 2.13 6.72 -18.10
CA LEU A 330 1.51 6.98 -16.81
C LEU A 330 2.52 6.68 -15.71
N LEU A 331 2.68 7.63 -14.79
CA LEU A 331 3.55 7.52 -13.63
C LEU A 331 2.74 7.63 -12.35
N VAL A 332 2.95 6.70 -11.43
CA VAL A 332 2.38 6.75 -10.07
C VAL A 332 3.53 6.69 -9.08
N ALA A 333 3.63 7.66 -8.19
CA ALA A 333 4.63 7.69 -7.12
C ALA A 333 3.97 7.42 -5.77
N ASN A 334 4.48 6.41 -5.08
CA ASN A 334 4.03 5.92 -3.78
C ASN A 334 5.11 6.19 -2.73
N PRO A 335 4.83 6.99 -1.69
CA PRO A 335 5.76 7.19 -0.58
C PRO A 335 6.16 5.87 0.06
N VAL A 336 7.43 5.73 0.40
CA VAL A 336 7.96 4.56 1.10
C VAL A 336 8.27 4.94 2.55
N GLU A 337 7.86 4.08 3.48
CA GLU A 337 8.32 4.10 4.87
C GLU A 337 9.84 4.01 5.00
N LEU A 338 10.36 4.42 6.15
CA LEU A 338 11.72 4.09 6.56
C LEU A 338 12.00 2.58 6.58
N SER A 339 10.96 1.75 6.74
CA SER A 339 11.04 0.28 6.66
C SER A 339 11.21 -0.27 5.23
N GLY A 340 11.23 0.60 4.22
CA GLY A 340 11.36 0.22 2.81
C GLY A 340 10.04 -0.20 2.16
N LYS A 341 8.91 -0.06 2.86
CA LYS A 341 7.57 -0.49 2.46
C LYS A 341 6.69 0.70 2.09
N GLY A 342 6.07 0.69 0.91
CA GLY A 342 5.04 1.67 0.53
C GLY A 342 3.62 1.18 0.79
N ARG A 343 2.64 2.00 0.41
CA ARG A 343 1.21 1.63 0.39
C ARG A 343 1.00 0.38 -0.48
N PRO A 344 0.26 -0.64 -0.01
CA PRO A 344 0.09 -1.88 -0.75
C PRO A 344 -0.92 -1.73 -1.90
N ARG A 345 -0.94 -2.72 -2.80
CA ARG A 345 -1.90 -2.86 -3.92
C ARG A 345 -1.93 -1.73 -4.95
N VAL A 346 -0.96 -0.80 -4.96
CA VAL A 346 -0.91 0.28 -5.97
C VAL A 346 -0.88 -0.28 -7.40
N PHE A 347 -0.02 -1.26 -7.69
CA PHE A 347 0.00 -1.90 -9.02
C PHE A 347 -1.34 -2.58 -9.40
N TYR A 348 -1.99 -3.23 -8.43
CA TYR A 348 -3.31 -3.84 -8.63
C TYR A 348 -4.37 -2.78 -8.97
N ASP A 349 -4.42 -1.69 -8.21
CA ASP A 349 -5.42 -0.63 -8.37
C ASP A 349 -5.21 0.14 -9.70
N VAL A 350 -3.96 0.39 -10.10
CA VAL A 350 -3.66 1.04 -11.40
C VAL A 350 -4.05 0.15 -12.56
N THR A 351 -3.68 -1.13 -12.54
CA THR A 351 -4.04 -2.08 -13.61
C THR A 351 -5.55 -2.31 -13.68
N LEU A 352 -6.26 -2.29 -12.56
CA LEU A 352 -7.73 -2.32 -12.50
C LEU A 352 -8.34 -1.09 -13.17
N ALA A 353 -7.83 0.10 -12.83
CA ALA A 353 -8.29 1.36 -13.40
C ALA A 353 -8.12 1.38 -14.93
N LEU A 354 -6.93 1.02 -15.41
CA LEU A 354 -6.62 0.97 -16.85
C LEU A 354 -7.46 -0.08 -17.58
N LYS A 355 -7.65 -1.27 -16.99
CA LYS A 355 -8.57 -2.28 -17.51
C LYS A 355 -10.00 -1.73 -17.63
N SER A 356 -10.48 -0.98 -16.64
CA SER A 356 -11.84 -0.40 -16.67
C SER A 356 -12.02 0.69 -17.74
N LEU A 357 -10.92 1.33 -18.17
CA LEU A 357 -10.90 2.27 -19.29
C LEU A 357 -10.70 1.59 -20.64
N GLY A 358 -10.42 0.28 -20.66
CA GLY A 358 -10.13 -0.46 -21.89
C GLY A 358 -8.76 -0.15 -22.50
N ILE A 359 -7.83 0.42 -21.71
CA ILE A 359 -6.48 0.80 -22.14
C ILE A 359 -5.53 -0.39 -21.94
N CYS A 360 -4.78 -0.74 -23.00
CA CYS A 360 -3.73 -1.74 -22.92
C CYS A 360 -2.44 -1.14 -22.34
N ILE A 361 -1.69 -1.96 -21.62
CA ILE A 361 -0.39 -1.60 -21.04
C ILE A 361 0.66 -2.29 -21.90
N PHE A 362 1.40 -1.51 -22.69
CA PHE A 362 2.44 -2.04 -23.57
C PHE A 362 3.66 -2.52 -22.77
N SER A 363 4.05 -1.73 -21.77
CA SER A 363 5.10 -2.11 -20.81
C SER A 363 4.83 -1.51 -19.43
N ALA A 364 5.33 -2.18 -18.40
CA ALA A 364 5.26 -1.69 -17.03
C ALA A 364 6.58 -1.95 -16.28
N GLU A 365 6.94 -1.02 -15.40
CA GLU A 365 8.14 -1.10 -14.57
C GLU A 365 7.85 -0.56 -13.16
N ILE A 366 8.43 -1.19 -12.15
CA ILE A 366 8.43 -0.70 -10.75
C ILE A 366 9.88 -0.50 -10.32
N GLY A 367 10.16 0.61 -9.68
CA GLY A 367 11.44 0.80 -9.00
C GLY A 367 11.44 1.94 -8.01
N ARG A 368 12.63 2.23 -7.49
CA ARG A 368 12.82 3.18 -6.39
C ARG A 368 13.43 4.48 -6.88
N HIS A 369 12.92 5.59 -6.34
CA HIS A 369 13.43 6.93 -6.57
C HIS A 369 13.65 7.62 -5.24
N SER A 370 14.82 8.24 -5.07
CA SER A 370 15.23 8.91 -3.83
C SER A 370 15.17 10.41 -4.01
N THR A 371 14.41 11.09 -3.17
CA THR A 371 14.45 12.55 -3.04
C THR A 371 15.26 12.94 -1.79
N LEU A 372 15.50 14.23 -1.57
CA LEU A 372 16.20 14.70 -0.36
C LEU A 372 15.44 14.36 0.93
N ASP A 373 14.11 14.29 0.87
CA ASP A 373 13.24 14.12 2.03
C ASP A 373 12.83 12.66 2.29
N ARG A 374 12.75 11.80 1.26
CA ARG A 374 12.27 10.41 1.40
C ARG A 374 12.55 9.53 0.19
N GLN A 375 12.20 8.25 0.30
CA GLN A 375 12.17 7.30 -0.82
C GLN A 375 10.75 7.16 -1.38
N TRP A 376 10.68 6.88 -2.68
CA TRP A 376 9.45 6.66 -3.43
C TRP A 376 9.54 5.34 -4.21
N GLU A 377 8.43 4.62 -4.27
CA GLU A 377 8.22 3.53 -5.22
C GLU A 377 7.45 4.10 -6.39
N VAL A 378 8.05 4.04 -7.58
CA VAL A 378 7.52 4.65 -8.79
C VAL A 378 7.11 3.55 -9.75
N TYR A 379 5.85 3.59 -10.14
CA TYR A 379 5.22 2.68 -11.09
C TYR A 379 5.11 3.40 -12.43
N ARG A 380 5.68 2.80 -13.46
CA ARG A 380 5.68 3.33 -14.83
C ARG A 380 4.85 2.41 -15.70
N PHE A 381 3.94 2.97 -16.48
CA PHE A 381 3.12 2.23 -17.43
C PHE A 381 3.17 2.93 -18.79
N LEU A 382 3.75 2.27 -19.78
CA LEU A 382 3.63 2.69 -21.17
C LEU A 382 2.26 2.25 -21.69
N LEU A 383 1.44 3.21 -22.09
CA LEU A 383 0.06 2.97 -22.50
C LEU A 383 0.00 2.85 -24.02
N ASP A 384 -0.74 1.85 -24.50
CA ASP A 384 -1.00 1.70 -25.93
C ASP A 384 -2.08 2.69 -26.38
N GLU A 385 -1.82 3.40 -27.47
CA GLU A 385 -2.79 4.35 -28.01
C GLU A 385 -3.81 3.61 -28.87
N SER A 386 -5.07 3.61 -28.44
CA SER A 386 -6.16 2.99 -29.19
C SER A 386 -7.01 4.05 -29.88
N ARG A 387 -7.62 3.71 -31.01
CA ARG A 387 -8.59 4.58 -31.70
C ARG A 387 -9.79 4.96 -30.83
N GLU A 388 -10.12 4.10 -29.86
CA GLU A 388 -11.21 4.29 -28.90
C GLU A 388 -10.83 5.29 -27.79
N PHE A 389 -9.54 5.44 -27.50
CA PHE A 389 -9.04 6.28 -26.41
C PHE A 389 -7.77 7.06 -26.85
N PRO A 390 -7.93 8.21 -27.53
CA PRO A 390 -6.81 8.97 -28.10
C PRO A 390 -6.05 9.72 -27.00
N LEU A 391 -4.92 9.15 -26.58
CA LEU A 391 -4.05 9.67 -25.53
C LEU A 391 -3.33 10.96 -25.94
N ALA A 392 -3.34 11.33 -27.22
CA ALA A 392 -2.95 12.65 -27.68
C ALA A 392 -3.82 13.80 -27.11
N SER A 393 -5.06 13.52 -26.70
CA SER A 393 -5.97 14.56 -26.19
C SER A 393 -5.81 14.80 -24.68
N LEU A 394 -5.77 16.08 -24.27
CA LEU A 394 -5.70 16.47 -22.85
C LEU A 394 -6.88 15.91 -22.04
N ARG A 395 -8.08 15.83 -22.64
CA ARG A 395 -9.27 15.26 -22.02
C ARG A 395 -9.08 13.79 -21.67
N ALA A 396 -8.56 12.99 -22.59
CA ALA A 396 -8.29 11.57 -22.36
C ALA A 396 -7.25 11.38 -21.25
N ARG A 397 -6.16 12.17 -21.26
CA ARG A 397 -5.14 12.14 -20.20
C ARG A 397 -5.73 12.46 -18.83
N ASN A 398 -6.51 13.53 -18.72
CA ASN A 398 -7.16 13.91 -17.47
C ASN A 398 -8.13 12.83 -16.99
N GLN A 399 -8.83 12.16 -17.90
CA GLN A 399 -9.72 11.04 -17.55
C GLN A 399 -8.95 9.82 -17.01
N VAL A 400 -7.76 9.52 -17.55
CA VAL A 400 -6.90 8.44 -17.04
C VAL A 400 -6.41 8.79 -15.64
N VAL A 401 -5.83 9.99 -15.45
CA VAL A 401 -5.35 10.44 -14.15
C VAL A 401 -6.49 10.41 -13.12
N ASP A 402 -7.64 11.00 -13.42
CA ASP A 402 -8.81 11.02 -12.53
C ASP A 402 -9.28 9.61 -12.17
N ARG A 403 -9.39 8.69 -13.15
CA ARG A 403 -9.84 7.32 -12.89
C ARG A 403 -8.83 6.50 -12.08
N VAL A 404 -7.54 6.67 -12.34
CA VAL A 404 -6.46 6.01 -11.60
C VAL A 404 -6.44 6.54 -10.16
N THR A 405 -6.48 7.86 -9.97
CA THR A 405 -6.53 8.49 -8.65
C THR A 405 -7.76 8.03 -7.86
N LYS A 406 -8.96 8.04 -8.46
CA LYS A 406 -10.18 7.56 -7.78
C LYS A 406 -10.08 6.10 -7.35
N THR A 407 -9.57 5.23 -8.22
CA THR A 407 -9.39 3.80 -7.88
C THR A 407 -8.39 3.63 -6.73
N LEU A 408 -7.27 4.36 -6.76
CA LEU A 408 -6.25 4.32 -5.71
C LEU A 408 -6.76 4.86 -4.37
N MET A 409 -7.59 5.91 -4.40
CA MET A 409 -8.19 6.54 -3.21
C MET A 409 -9.48 5.85 -2.73
N GLY A 410 -10.02 4.89 -3.48
CA GLY A 410 -11.27 4.20 -3.13
C GLY A 410 -12.52 5.08 -3.22
N TRP A 411 -12.57 6.00 -4.20
CA TRP A 411 -13.67 6.95 -4.44
C TRP A 411 -14.65 6.54 -5.53
#